data_AF-A0A846EX26-F1
#
_entry.id   AF-A0A846EX26-F1
#
_cell.length_a   1.000
_cell.length_b   1.000
_cell.length_c   1.000
_cell.angle_alpha   90.00
_cell.angle_beta   90.00
_cell.angle_gamma   90.00
#
_symmetry.space_group_name_H-M   'P 1'
#
loop_
_entity.id
_entity.type
_entity.pdbx_description
1 polymer ?
#
loop_
_entity_poly.entity_id
_entity_poly.type
_entity_poly.pdbx_seq_one_letter_code
_entity_poly.pdbx_strand_id
1 'polypeptide(L)'
;MLETLQLPDKWKKFLELLPQETVLNSTEFNELLDRYLPLLGDLQRKRILEAAAIAFYHHQTDWPVIQTLVSDDAPQFKLLTENLALCWVHEGRHYKKLTPLVDDHQKLLEQFLDDFWDYYGDLLAYRDAPTLSTANRLRSEFSRLFTTESGDQQLDERKQLTAAKIWELLLVLDHPELPLHNNPAELAARTMVQRRNISYGTQTAEGTASWDTFMSLVATTRKLGLSFFEYVRDRITQTRNIPPLATIIYDRSSVISFGWSWQL
;
A
#
# COMPACT_ATOMS: atom_id res chain seq x y z
N MET A 1 -13.89 -13.75 1.27
CA MET A 1 -13.90 -12.39 0.68
C MET A 1 -15.23 -11.65 0.89
N LEU A 2 -16.37 -12.16 0.41
CA LEU A 2 -17.67 -11.48 0.54
C LEU A 2 -18.15 -11.28 1.99
N GLU A 3 -17.76 -12.18 2.89
CA GLU A 3 -17.99 -12.03 4.34
C GLU A 3 -17.17 -10.89 4.93
N THR A 4 -15.90 -10.79 4.56
CA THR A 4 -15.00 -9.71 4.99
C THR A 4 -15.48 -8.34 4.50
N LEU A 5 -16.09 -8.29 3.31
CA LEU A 5 -16.73 -7.09 2.75
C LEU A 5 -18.15 -6.86 3.29
N GLN A 6 -18.62 -7.68 4.24
CA GLN A 6 -19.92 -7.56 4.90
C GLN A 6 -21.10 -7.51 3.91
N LEU A 7 -21.06 -8.31 2.85
CA LEU A 7 -22.19 -8.41 1.93
C LEU A 7 -23.33 -9.23 2.58
N PRO A 8 -24.58 -8.75 2.60
CA PRO A 8 -25.72 -9.52 3.13
C PRO A 8 -25.93 -10.86 2.41
N ASP A 9 -26.30 -11.90 3.15
CA ASP A 9 -26.46 -13.27 2.61
C ASP A 9 -27.48 -13.40 1.49
N LYS A 10 -28.51 -12.55 1.50
CA LYS A 10 -29.51 -12.52 0.42
C LYS A 10 -28.84 -12.29 -0.94
N TRP A 11 -27.82 -11.45 -1.00
CA TRP A 11 -27.13 -11.11 -2.25
C TRP A 11 -26.09 -12.17 -2.64
N LYS A 12 -25.42 -12.79 -1.65
CA LYS A 12 -24.48 -13.89 -1.91
C LYS A 12 -25.13 -15.01 -2.72
N LYS A 13 -26.35 -15.43 -2.35
CA LYS A 13 -27.10 -16.49 -3.05
C LYS A 13 -27.39 -16.17 -4.52
N PHE A 14 -27.61 -14.90 -4.85
CA PHE A 14 -27.83 -14.49 -6.25
C PHE A 14 -26.53 -14.43 -7.03
N LEU A 15 -25.40 -14.12 -6.39
CA LEU A 15 -24.09 -14.14 -7.05
C LEU A 15 -23.68 -15.54 -7.47
N GLU A 16 -24.07 -16.58 -6.74
CA GLU A 16 -23.85 -17.99 -7.13
C GLU A 16 -24.53 -18.36 -8.46
N LEU A 17 -25.56 -17.60 -8.87
CA LEU A 17 -26.27 -17.81 -10.13
C LEU A 17 -25.60 -17.13 -11.33
N LEU A 18 -24.64 -16.23 -11.08
CA LEU A 18 -23.86 -15.61 -12.14
C LEU A 18 -22.83 -16.62 -12.69
N PRO A 19 -22.29 -16.40 -13.91
CA PRO A 19 -21.20 -17.21 -14.43
C PRO A 19 -20.04 -17.27 -13.44
N GLN A 20 -19.71 -18.47 -12.97
CA GLN A 20 -18.58 -18.73 -12.08
C GLN A 20 -17.32 -19.03 -12.91
N GLU A 21 -16.13 -18.79 -12.34
CA GLU A 21 -14.83 -19.09 -12.97
C GLU A 21 -14.71 -18.52 -14.40
N THR A 22 -15.37 -17.39 -14.66
CA THR A 22 -15.44 -16.76 -15.97
C THR A 22 -14.86 -15.37 -15.89
N VAL A 23 -13.87 -15.08 -16.73
CA VAL A 23 -13.29 -13.73 -16.84
C VAL A 23 -14.29 -12.84 -17.57
N LEU A 24 -14.69 -11.76 -16.92
CA LEU A 24 -15.62 -10.77 -17.44
C LEU A 24 -14.98 -9.39 -17.36
N ASN A 25 -15.16 -8.59 -18.40
CA ASN A 25 -14.79 -7.18 -18.34
C ASN A 25 -15.84 -6.39 -17.53
N SER A 26 -15.52 -5.13 -17.24
CA SER A 26 -16.40 -4.28 -16.43
C SER A 26 -17.79 -4.11 -17.03
N THR A 27 -17.92 -4.00 -18.36
CA THR A 27 -19.21 -3.84 -19.03
C THR A 27 -20.06 -5.10 -18.88
N GLU A 28 -19.49 -6.27 -19.22
CA GLU A 28 -20.20 -7.56 -19.13
C GLU A 28 -20.69 -7.85 -17.71
N PHE A 29 -19.83 -7.62 -16.71
CA PHE A 29 -20.20 -7.88 -15.33
C PHE A 29 -21.28 -6.92 -14.82
N ASN A 30 -21.20 -5.62 -15.18
CA ASN A 30 -22.25 -4.67 -14.83
C ASN A 30 -23.60 -5.02 -15.50
N GLU A 31 -23.61 -5.46 -16.75
CA GLU A 31 -24.84 -5.91 -17.42
C GLU A 31 -25.49 -7.11 -16.71
N LEU A 32 -24.70 -8.04 -16.17
CA LEU A 32 -25.19 -9.14 -15.36
C LEU A 32 -25.78 -8.66 -14.04
N LEU A 33 -25.11 -7.73 -13.34
CA LEU A 33 -25.65 -7.14 -12.12
C LEU A 33 -26.96 -6.41 -12.39
N ASP A 34 -27.06 -5.65 -13.48
CA ASP A 34 -28.26 -4.91 -13.83
C ASP A 34 -29.43 -5.86 -14.19
N ARG A 35 -29.13 -6.99 -14.83
CA ARG A 35 -30.14 -8.00 -15.20
C ARG A 35 -30.64 -8.82 -14.02
N TYR A 36 -29.74 -9.33 -13.19
CA TYR A 36 -30.06 -10.32 -12.16
C TYR A 36 -30.16 -9.74 -10.75
N LEU A 37 -29.59 -8.55 -10.53
CA LEU A 37 -29.56 -7.85 -9.25
C LEU A 37 -30.03 -6.38 -9.38
N PRO A 38 -31.18 -6.09 -10.03
CA PRO A 38 -31.60 -4.71 -10.33
C PRO A 38 -31.93 -3.87 -9.07
N LEU A 39 -32.15 -4.51 -7.92
CA LEU A 39 -32.48 -3.86 -6.65
C LEU A 39 -31.25 -3.69 -5.74
N LEU A 40 -30.05 -3.87 -6.28
CA LEU A 40 -28.81 -3.75 -5.53
C LEU A 40 -28.51 -2.28 -5.25
N GLY A 41 -28.33 -1.92 -3.97
CA GLY A 41 -27.91 -0.58 -3.60
C GLY A 41 -26.47 -0.30 -4.00
N ASP A 42 -26.12 0.97 -4.17
CA ASP A 42 -24.79 1.42 -4.64
C ASP A 42 -23.64 0.86 -3.81
N LEU A 43 -23.80 0.80 -2.48
CA LEU A 43 -22.77 0.26 -1.59
C LEU A 43 -22.55 -1.23 -1.82
N GLN A 44 -23.63 -2.02 -1.98
CA GLN A 44 -23.51 -3.45 -2.23
C GLN A 44 -22.95 -3.72 -3.63
N ARG A 45 -23.34 -2.92 -4.63
CA ARG A 45 -22.79 -2.98 -5.99
C ARG A 45 -21.29 -2.72 -5.97
N LYS A 46 -20.85 -1.66 -5.29
CA LYS A 46 -19.42 -1.34 -5.11
C LYS A 46 -18.66 -2.51 -4.47
N ARG A 47 -19.16 -3.07 -3.37
CA ARG A 47 -18.52 -4.22 -2.69
C ARG A 47 -18.41 -5.46 -3.58
N ILE A 48 -19.43 -5.73 -4.41
CA ILE A 48 -19.41 -6.84 -5.37
C ILE A 48 -18.36 -6.60 -6.46
N LEU A 49 -18.29 -5.38 -7.00
CA LEU A 49 -17.28 -5.01 -8.00
C LEU A 49 -15.85 -5.10 -7.42
N GLU A 50 -15.64 -4.61 -6.20
CA GLU A 50 -14.35 -4.73 -5.49
C GLU A 50 -13.98 -6.20 -5.28
N ALA A 51 -14.92 -7.03 -4.80
CA ALA A 51 -14.68 -8.47 -4.62
C ALA A 51 -14.31 -9.16 -5.94
N ALA A 52 -15.02 -8.87 -7.03
CA ALA A 52 -14.76 -9.46 -8.33
C ALA A 52 -13.38 -9.04 -8.86
N ALA A 53 -13.00 -7.77 -8.71
CA ALA A 53 -11.69 -7.27 -9.12
C ALA A 53 -10.54 -7.92 -8.33
N ILE A 54 -10.71 -8.07 -7.00
CA ILE A 54 -9.72 -8.73 -6.14
C ILE A 54 -9.61 -10.22 -6.48
N ALA A 55 -10.74 -10.90 -6.67
CA ALA A 55 -10.77 -12.31 -7.08
C ALA A 55 -10.06 -12.51 -8.43
N PHE A 56 -10.34 -11.66 -9.42
CA PHE A 56 -9.63 -11.71 -10.70
C PHE A 56 -8.12 -11.51 -10.50
N TYR A 57 -7.70 -10.50 -9.73
CA TYR A 57 -6.29 -10.25 -9.45
C TYR A 57 -5.58 -11.45 -8.79
N HIS A 58 -6.27 -12.16 -7.88
CA HIS A 58 -5.74 -13.36 -7.21
C HIS A 58 -5.68 -14.60 -8.09
N HIS A 59 -6.57 -14.72 -9.08
CA HIS A 59 -6.66 -15.91 -9.95
C HIS A 59 -5.91 -15.79 -11.28
N GLN A 60 -5.68 -14.58 -11.78
CA GLN A 60 -4.93 -14.38 -13.02
C GLN A 60 -3.48 -14.89 -12.88
N THR A 61 -2.87 -15.28 -14.01
CA THR A 61 -1.51 -15.85 -14.06
C THR A 61 -0.54 -15.03 -14.91
N ASP A 62 -1.01 -13.91 -15.46
CA ASP A 62 -0.21 -13.02 -16.30
C ASP A 62 0.90 -12.33 -15.51
N TRP A 63 0.66 -12.08 -14.21
CA TRP A 63 1.65 -11.59 -13.26
C TRP A 63 1.48 -12.22 -11.88
N PRO A 64 2.57 -12.32 -11.09
CA PRO A 64 2.48 -12.85 -9.73
C PRO A 64 1.62 -11.95 -8.84
N VAL A 65 0.85 -12.58 -7.96
CA VAL A 65 0.17 -11.87 -6.88
C VAL A 65 1.23 -11.38 -5.89
N ILE A 66 1.24 -10.08 -5.61
CA ILE A 66 2.15 -9.49 -4.63
C ILE A 66 1.88 -10.09 -3.26
N GLN A 67 2.92 -10.60 -2.60
CA GLN A 67 2.81 -11.24 -1.29
C GLN A 67 2.54 -10.24 -0.15
N THR A 68 3.21 -9.09 -0.18
CA THR A 68 3.07 -8.05 0.87
C THR A 68 3.03 -6.66 0.26
N LEU A 69 2.06 -5.85 0.72
CA LEU A 69 1.95 -4.45 0.37
C LEU A 69 2.19 -3.57 1.61
N VAL A 70 3.01 -2.53 1.49
CA VAL A 70 3.17 -1.50 2.53
C VAL A 70 2.29 -0.30 2.21
N SER A 71 1.37 0.04 3.10
CA SER A 71 0.35 1.08 2.85
C SER A 71 0.15 2.04 4.02
N ASP A 72 -0.65 3.08 3.80
CA ASP A 72 -1.11 4.07 4.78
C ASP A 72 -2.43 3.66 5.49
N ASP A 73 -2.78 2.37 5.48
CA ASP A 73 -4.05 1.82 6.01
C ASP A 73 -5.30 2.31 5.23
N ALA A 74 -5.14 2.75 3.99
CA ALA A 74 -6.30 3.10 3.17
C ALA A 74 -7.15 1.85 2.85
N PRO A 75 -8.49 1.90 3.01
CA PRO A 75 -9.35 0.72 2.88
C PRO A 75 -9.25 -0.02 1.55
N GLN A 76 -8.95 0.67 0.45
CA GLN A 76 -8.84 0.06 -0.88
C GLN A 76 -7.68 -0.94 -1.02
N PHE A 77 -6.72 -0.94 -0.09
CA PHE A 77 -5.60 -1.88 -0.10
C PHE A 77 -5.88 -3.19 0.65
N LYS A 78 -6.96 -3.24 1.43
CA LYS A 78 -7.32 -4.42 2.20
C LYS A 78 -7.71 -5.56 1.25
N LEU A 79 -7.28 -6.77 1.58
CA LEU A 79 -7.52 -8.02 0.82
C LEU A 79 -6.80 -8.11 -0.54
N LEU A 80 -6.06 -7.08 -0.97
CA LEU A 80 -5.29 -7.17 -2.23
C LEU A 80 -4.17 -8.20 -2.14
N THR A 81 -3.50 -8.28 -1.00
CA THR A 81 -2.34 -9.16 -0.79
C THR A 81 -2.56 -10.01 0.44
N GLU A 82 -1.82 -11.11 0.55
CA GLU A 82 -1.88 -12.00 1.72
C GLU A 82 -1.51 -11.22 3.00
N ASN A 83 -0.42 -10.44 2.92
CA ASN A 83 0.05 -9.63 4.02
C ASN A 83 -0.06 -8.14 3.70
N LEU A 84 -0.45 -7.35 4.71
CA LEU A 84 -0.44 -5.89 4.65
C LEU A 84 0.48 -5.39 5.76
N ALA A 85 1.51 -4.62 5.39
CA ALA A 85 2.31 -3.87 6.33
C ALA A 85 1.84 -2.41 6.37
N LEU A 86 1.92 -1.78 7.55
CA LEU A 86 1.50 -0.39 7.72
C LEU A 86 2.68 0.57 7.83
N CYS A 87 2.49 1.76 7.26
CA CYS A 87 3.46 2.84 7.28
C CYS A 87 3.51 3.48 8.67
N TRP A 88 4.62 3.28 9.37
CA TRP A 88 4.90 3.87 10.67
C TRP A 88 4.86 5.40 10.68
N VAL A 89 5.26 6.03 9.57
CA VAL A 89 5.21 7.51 9.44
C VAL A 89 3.77 8.01 9.40
N HIS A 90 2.85 7.25 8.78
CA HIS A 90 1.42 7.58 8.81
C HIS A 90 0.82 7.35 10.18
N GLU A 91 1.20 6.27 10.84
CA GLU A 91 0.75 5.98 12.20
C GLU A 91 1.19 7.10 13.16
N GLY A 92 2.45 7.53 13.10
CA GLY A 92 2.98 8.66 13.89
C GLY A 92 2.27 9.99 13.60
N ARG A 93 1.80 10.22 12.36
CA ARG A 93 1.06 11.44 11.99
C ARG A 93 -0.27 11.56 12.75
N HIS A 94 -0.89 10.45 13.15
CA HIS A 94 -2.13 10.50 13.90
C HIS A 94 -1.95 11.17 15.28
N TYR A 95 -0.82 10.90 15.94
CA TYR A 95 -0.49 11.51 17.23
C TYR A 95 -0.17 13.00 17.11
N LYS A 96 0.55 13.41 16.05
CA LYS A 96 0.83 14.84 15.78
C LYS A 96 -0.41 15.70 15.52
N LYS A 97 -1.57 15.07 15.25
CA LYS A 97 -2.84 15.77 15.06
C LYS A 97 -3.62 15.97 16.37
N LEU A 98 -3.19 15.35 17.47
CA LEU A 98 -3.78 15.59 18.78
C LEU A 98 -3.40 17.01 19.24
N THR A 99 -4.39 17.73 19.76
CA THR A 99 -4.23 19.12 20.22
C THR A 99 -4.75 19.26 21.66
N PRO A 100 -4.08 18.66 22.65
CA PRO A 100 -4.48 18.77 24.05
C PRO A 100 -4.44 20.22 24.53
N LEU A 101 -5.49 20.64 25.25
CA LEU A 101 -5.63 22.02 25.74
C LEU A 101 -4.96 22.24 27.10
N VAL A 102 -4.70 21.16 27.84
CA VAL A 102 -4.12 21.19 29.19
C VAL A 102 -2.61 20.97 29.09
N ASP A 103 -1.81 21.82 29.75
CA ASP A 103 -0.35 21.78 29.70
C ASP A 103 0.23 20.41 30.09
N ASP A 104 -0.34 19.75 31.09
CA ASP A 104 0.14 18.42 31.50
C ASP A 104 -0.12 17.37 30.42
N HIS A 105 -1.24 17.44 29.69
CA HIS A 105 -1.51 16.55 28.57
C HIS A 105 -0.63 16.86 27.35
N GLN A 106 -0.25 18.13 27.14
CA GLN A 106 0.72 18.50 26.11
C GLN A 106 2.08 17.84 26.38
N LYS A 107 2.57 17.89 27.63
CA LYS A 107 3.81 17.22 28.02
C LYS A 107 3.74 15.70 27.87
N LEU A 108 2.59 15.09 28.22
CA LEU A 108 2.38 13.65 28.01
C LEU A 108 2.45 13.28 26.51
N LEU A 109 1.82 14.07 25.65
CA LEU A 109 1.87 13.87 24.20
C LEU A 109 3.28 14.08 23.63
N GLU A 110 4.01 15.11 24.09
CA GLU A 110 5.40 15.36 23.68
C GLU A 110 6.30 14.19 24.05
N GLN A 111 6.26 13.74 25.31
CA GLN A 111 7.05 12.57 25.75
C GLN A 111 6.69 11.31 24.97
N PHE A 112 5.40 11.07 24.73
CA PHE A 112 4.96 9.92 23.94
C PHE A 112 5.48 9.98 22.50
N LEU A 113 5.49 11.16 21.88
CA LEU A 113 6.02 11.33 20.54
C LEU A 113 7.52 11.04 20.47
N ASP A 114 8.29 11.45 21.49
CA ASP A 114 9.71 11.10 21.59
C ASP A 114 9.88 9.58 21.71
N ASP A 115 9.17 8.93 22.64
CA ASP A 115 9.21 7.47 22.82
C ASP A 115 8.80 6.71 21.54
N PHE A 116 7.81 7.22 20.80
CA PHE A 116 7.36 6.67 19.52
C PHE A 116 8.47 6.73 18.47
N TRP A 117 9.17 7.86 18.35
CA TRP A 117 10.22 8.01 17.33
C TRP A 117 11.51 7.28 17.71
N ASP A 118 11.80 7.14 19.00
CA ASP A 118 12.86 6.25 19.49
C ASP A 118 12.55 4.79 19.12
N TYR A 119 11.32 4.33 19.36
CA TYR A 119 10.89 2.98 18.95
C TYR A 119 10.98 2.78 17.42
N TYR A 120 10.61 3.79 16.63
CA TYR A 120 10.80 3.75 15.18
C TYR A 120 12.29 3.68 14.77
N GLY A 121 13.17 4.40 15.46
CA GLY A 121 14.63 4.31 15.27
C GLY A 121 15.16 2.91 15.57
N ASP A 122 14.66 2.29 16.63
CA ASP A 122 14.98 0.92 17.01
C ASP A 122 14.51 -0.10 15.95
N LEU A 123 13.34 0.10 15.35
CA LEU A 123 12.88 -0.71 14.21
C LEU A 123 13.79 -0.55 12.99
N LEU A 124 14.30 0.66 12.72
CA LEU A 124 15.26 0.88 11.64
C LEU A 124 16.57 0.11 11.90
N ALA A 125 17.12 0.23 13.11
CA ALA A 125 18.34 -0.48 13.50
C ALA A 125 18.17 -2.01 13.45
N TYR A 126 16.99 -2.51 13.82
CA TYR A 126 16.65 -3.94 13.69
C TYR A 126 16.73 -4.44 12.24
N ARG A 127 16.26 -3.65 11.27
CA ARG A 127 16.32 -4.04 9.85
C ARG A 127 17.75 -4.22 9.35
N ASP A 128 18.68 -3.41 9.87
CA ASP A 128 20.09 -3.48 9.50
C ASP A 128 20.81 -4.67 10.17
N ALA A 129 20.35 -5.10 11.35
CA ALA A 129 20.94 -6.22 12.11
C ALA A 129 19.86 -7.07 12.82
N PRO A 130 19.05 -7.86 12.07
CA PRO A 130 17.93 -8.57 12.64
C PRO A 130 18.40 -9.75 13.50
N THR A 131 17.92 -9.82 14.73
CA THR A 131 18.10 -10.99 15.61
C THR A 131 16.79 -11.34 16.31
N LEU A 132 16.58 -12.63 16.59
CA LEU A 132 15.39 -13.10 17.30
C LEU A 132 15.24 -12.45 18.69
N SER A 133 16.36 -12.21 19.39
CA SER A 133 16.35 -11.54 20.69
C SER A 133 15.86 -10.10 20.57
N THR A 134 16.37 -9.34 19.59
CA THR A 134 15.93 -7.97 19.34
C THR A 134 14.46 -7.92 18.91
N ALA A 135 14.01 -8.84 18.06
CA ALA A 135 12.62 -8.91 17.63
C ALA A 135 11.66 -9.14 18.81
N ASN A 136 12.01 -10.04 19.74
CA ASN A 136 11.21 -10.31 20.94
C ASN A 136 11.19 -9.11 21.91
N ARG A 137 12.33 -8.42 22.05
CA ARG A 137 12.40 -7.16 22.81
C ARG A 137 11.46 -6.11 22.22
N LEU A 138 11.52 -5.89 20.91
CA LEU A 138 10.70 -4.89 20.22
C LEU A 138 9.20 -5.19 20.33
N ARG A 139 8.78 -6.46 20.21
CA ARG A 139 7.38 -6.85 20.48
C ARG A 139 6.94 -6.48 21.89
N SER A 140 7.80 -6.72 22.88
CA SER A 140 7.51 -6.41 24.29
C SER A 140 7.45 -4.89 24.53
N GLU A 141 8.36 -4.13 23.92
CA GLU A 141 8.39 -2.67 23.98
C GLU A 141 7.18 -2.05 23.27
N PHE A 142 6.74 -2.58 22.14
CA PHE A 142 5.51 -2.17 21.48
C PHE A 142 4.32 -2.30 22.43
N SER A 143 4.14 -3.49 23.03
CA SER A 143 3.04 -3.70 23.98
C SER A 143 3.10 -2.68 25.11
N ARG A 144 4.26 -2.49 25.75
CA ARG A 144 4.44 -1.49 26.81
C ARG A 144 4.07 -0.07 26.32
N LEU A 145 4.60 0.35 25.18
CA LEU A 145 4.42 1.70 24.67
C LEU A 145 2.94 2.01 24.37
N PHE A 146 2.22 1.08 23.75
CA PHE A 146 0.85 1.32 23.27
C PHE A 146 -0.26 0.84 24.22
N THR A 147 0.03 0.03 25.24
CA THR A 147 -1.01 -0.42 26.21
C THR A 147 -0.93 0.24 27.57
N THR A 148 0.19 0.89 27.94
CA THR A 148 0.27 1.64 29.20
C THR A 148 -0.59 2.90 29.13
N GLU A 149 -1.51 3.09 30.08
CA GLU A 149 -2.32 4.31 30.16
C GLU A 149 -1.45 5.52 30.50
N SER A 150 -1.68 6.63 29.78
CA SER A 150 -1.01 7.91 30.00
C SER A 150 -1.79 8.82 30.96
N GLY A 151 -3.10 8.59 31.10
CA GLY A 151 -4.01 9.47 31.83
C GLY A 151 -4.63 10.57 30.96
N ASP A 152 -4.20 10.72 29.70
CA ASP A 152 -4.89 11.53 28.69
C ASP A 152 -5.75 10.62 27.80
N GLN A 153 -7.07 10.73 27.95
CA GLN A 153 -8.04 9.90 27.24
C GLN A 153 -7.84 9.93 25.71
N GLN A 154 -7.54 11.10 25.13
CA GLN A 154 -7.39 11.21 23.68
C GLN A 154 -6.13 10.48 23.17
N LEU A 155 -5.05 10.56 23.95
CA LEU A 155 -3.82 9.84 23.66
C LEU A 155 -4.04 8.33 23.83
N ASP A 156 -4.68 7.90 24.92
CA ASP A 156 -4.90 6.49 25.21
C ASP A 156 -5.84 5.83 24.19
N GLU A 157 -6.92 6.51 23.77
CA GLU A 157 -7.77 6.06 22.66
C GLU A 157 -6.97 5.90 21.36
N ARG A 158 -6.05 6.83 21.07
CA ARG A 158 -5.20 6.73 19.88
C ARG A 158 -4.25 5.54 19.95
N LYS A 159 -3.63 5.31 21.11
CA LYS A 159 -2.72 4.20 21.36
C LYS A 159 -3.41 2.85 21.20
N GLN A 160 -4.66 2.72 21.65
CA GLN A 160 -5.46 1.52 21.45
C GLN A 160 -5.70 1.21 19.97
N LEU A 161 -5.97 2.24 19.15
CA LEU A 161 -6.13 2.05 17.70
C LEU A 161 -4.83 1.54 17.04
N THR A 162 -3.67 2.02 17.48
CA THR A 162 -2.37 1.52 17.02
C THR A 162 -2.11 0.10 17.51
N ALA A 163 -2.41 -0.20 18.77
CA ALA A 163 -2.25 -1.54 19.35
C ALA A 163 -3.10 -2.60 18.63
N ALA A 164 -4.28 -2.23 18.14
CA ALA A 164 -5.15 -3.10 17.35
C ALA A 164 -4.54 -3.51 15.98
N LYS A 165 -3.51 -2.79 15.51
CA LYS A 165 -2.82 -3.01 14.22
C LYS A 165 -1.43 -3.64 14.40
N ILE A 166 -1.21 -4.30 15.53
CA ILE A 166 0.12 -4.84 15.90
C ILE A 166 0.69 -5.77 14.83
N TRP A 167 -0.13 -6.62 14.23
CA TRP A 167 0.31 -7.59 13.23
C TRP A 167 0.85 -6.90 11.98
N GLU A 168 0.13 -5.89 11.49
CA GLU A 168 0.51 -5.16 10.28
C GLU A 168 1.66 -4.18 10.53
N LEU A 169 1.76 -3.60 11.74
CA LEU A 169 2.85 -2.68 12.10
C LEU A 169 4.16 -3.41 12.41
N LEU A 170 4.09 -4.62 13.00
CA LEU A 170 5.26 -5.40 13.38
C LEU A 170 5.64 -6.49 12.39
N LEU A 171 5.00 -6.58 11.22
CA LEU A 171 5.36 -7.54 10.17
C LEU A 171 6.84 -7.47 9.77
N VAL A 172 7.46 -6.29 9.89
CA VAL A 172 8.91 -6.09 9.68
C VAL A 172 9.78 -6.93 10.62
N LEU A 173 9.28 -7.33 11.80
CA LEU A 173 10.01 -8.17 12.72
C LEU A 173 10.12 -9.61 12.22
N ASP A 174 9.20 -10.05 11.38
CA ASP A 174 9.24 -11.34 10.70
C ASP A 174 9.94 -11.23 9.33
N HIS A 175 9.83 -10.08 8.68
CA HIS A 175 10.40 -9.79 7.35
C HIS A 175 11.18 -8.47 7.34
N PRO A 176 12.44 -8.46 7.84
CA PRO A 176 13.23 -7.25 8.06
C PRO A 176 13.55 -6.44 6.79
N GLU A 177 13.48 -7.07 5.61
CA GLU A 177 13.62 -6.39 4.33
C GLU A 177 12.47 -5.41 4.02
N LEU A 178 11.30 -5.59 4.64
CA LEU A 178 10.14 -4.71 4.42
C LEU A 178 10.46 -3.27 4.82
N PRO A 179 10.03 -2.27 4.04
CA PRO A 179 10.18 -0.88 4.44
C PRO A 179 9.18 -0.53 5.55
N LEU A 180 9.58 0.34 6.48
CA LEU A 180 8.69 0.85 7.54
C LEU A 180 7.75 1.96 7.04
N HIS A 181 7.93 2.44 5.81
CA HIS A 181 7.15 3.53 5.25
C HIS A 181 6.91 3.37 3.75
N ASN A 182 5.83 3.98 3.27
CA ASN A 182 5.46 4.03 1.86
C ASN A 182 5.94 5.32 1.15
N ASN A 183 6.80 6.14 1.76
CA ASN A 183 7.30 7.40 1.18
C ASN A 183 7.78 7.31 -0.28
N PRO A 184 8.50 6.25 -0.72
CA PRO A 184 8.89 6.14 -2.13
C PRO A 184 7.70 6.11 -3.10
N ALA A 185 6.59 5.48 -2.71
CA ALA A 185 5.35 5.46 -3.49
C ALA A 185 4.68 6.84 -3.49
N GLU A 186 4.63 7.51 -2.33
CA GLU A 186 4.08 8.87 -2.23
C GLU A 186 4.84 9.88 -3.09
N LEU A 187 6.18 9.84 -3.04
CA LEU A 187 7.05 10.71 -3.83
C LEU A 187 6.87 10.48 -5.34
N ALA A 188 6.71 9.22 -5.75
CA ALA A 188 6.43 8.88 -7.14
C ALA A 188 5.09 9.48 -7.60
N ALA A 189 4.03 9.33 -6.79
CA ALA A 189 2.71 9.90 -7.09
C ALA A 189 2.72 11.44 -7.12
N ARG A 190 3.50 12.08 -6.24
CA ARG A 190 3.58 13.54 -6.12
C ARG A 190 4.01 14.23 -7.41
N THR A 191 4.89 13.60 -8.18
CA THR A 191 5.35 14.18 -9.46
C THR A 191 4.19 14.31 -10.46
N MET A 192 3.29 13.31 -10.52
CA MET A 192 2.10 13.37 -11.37
C MET A 192 1.12 14.44 -10.89
N VAL A 193 0.89 14.52 -9.57
CA VAL A 193 -0.01 15.53 -8.97
C VAL A 193 0.48 16.95 -9.26
N GLN A 194 1.79 17.21 -9.08
CA GLN A 194 2.36 18.53 -9.38
C GLN A 194 2.20 18.89 -10.86
N ARG A 195 2.49 17.94 -11.76
CA ARG A 195 2.34 18.17 -13.20
C ARG A 195 0.88 18.46 -13.56
N ARG A 196 -0.09 17.76 -12.94
CA ARG A 196 -1.53 18.02 -13.10
C ARG A 196 -1.90 19.43 -12.68
N ASN A 197 -1.41 19.86 -11.54
CA ASN A 197 -1.71 21.20 -11.01
C ASN A 197 -1.16 22.30 -11.93
N ILE A 198 0.01 22.08 -12.55
CA ILE A 198 0.62 23.04 -13.46
C ILE A 198 -0.07 23.07 -14.83
N SER A 199 -0.45 21.90 -15.36
CA SER A 199 -1.03 21.80 -16.72
C SER A 199 -2.56 21.85 -16.76
N TYR A 200 -3.22 21.94 -15.60
CA TYR A 200 -4.67 21.74 -15.43
C TYR A 200 -5.16 20.36 -15.89
N GLY A 201 -4.28 19.36 -15.87
CA GLY A 201 -4.56 18.00 -16.36
C GLY A 201 -4.53 17.88 -17.88
N THR A 202 -5.04 16.75 -18.38
CA THR A 202 -5.18 16.43 -19.80
C THR A 202 -6.62 16.64 -20.26
N GLN A 203 -6.80 16.99 -21.54
CA GLN A 203 -8.12 17.26 -22.13
C GLN A 203 -8.64 16.12 -23.01
N THR A 204 -7.76 15.23 -23.48
CA THR A 204 -8.12 14.11 -24.36
C THR A 204 -7.54 12.80 -23.83
N ALA A 205 -8.11 11.68 -24.26
CA ALA A 205 -7.63 10.34 -23.89
C ALA A 205 -6.20 10.11 -24.38
N GLU A 206 -5.86 10.58 -25.58
CA GLU A 206 -4.51 10.50 -26.16
C GLU A 206 -3.51 11.33 -25.36
N GLY A 207 -3.94 12.51 -24.87
CA GLY A 207 -3.16 13.34 -23.98
C GLY A 207 -2.86 12.62 -22.67
N THR A 208 -3.87 11.98 -22.06
CA THR A 208 -3.71 11.16 -20.85
C THR A 208 -2.74 9.99 -21.09
N ALA A 209 -2.95 9.21 -22.15
CA ALA A 209 -2.09 8.07 -22.48
C ALA A 209 -0.63 8.49 -22.73
N SER A 210 -0.43 9.59 -23.46
CA SER A 210 0.91 10.15 -23.69
C SER A 210 1.56 10.56 -22.38
N TRP A 211 0.81 11.24 -21.51
CA TRP A 211 1.30 11.71 -20.24
C TRP A 211 1.68 10.57 -19.31
N ASP A 212 0.82 9.56 -19.16
CA ASP A 212 1.08 8.37 -18.34
C ASP A 212 2.33 7.62 -18.83
N THR A 213 2.47 7.48 -20.15
CA THR A 213 3.64 6.85 -20.78
C THR A 213 4.93 7.61 -20.45
N PHE A 214 4.97 8.92 -20.72
CA PHE A 214 6.19 9.70 -20.52
C PHE A 214 6.54 9.89 -19.05
N MET A 215 5.55 10.04 -18.16
CA MET A 215 5.80 10.10 -16.71
C MET A 215 6.38 8.79 -16.19
N SER A 216 5.86 7.65 -16.65
CA SER A 216 6.39 6.33 -16.31
C SER A 216 7.83 6.17 -16.82
N LEU A 217 8.12 6.58 -18.06
CA LEU A 217 9.48 6.55 -18.61
C LEU A 217 10.45 7.44 -17.81
N VAL A 218 10.05 8.66 -17.44
CA VAL A 218 10.87 9.56 -16.61
C VAL A 218 11.15 8.94 -15.25
N ALA A 219 10.14 8.39 -14.58
CA ALA A 219 10.31 7.76 -13.27
C ALA A 219 11.24 6.54 -13.35
N THR A 220 11.02 5.66 -14.33
CA THR A 220 11.79 4.43 -14.50
C THR A 220 13.24 4.72 -14.87
N THR A 221 13.51 5.62 -15.82
CA THR A 221 14.88 6.01 -16.19
C THR A 221 15.64 6.60 -15.01
N ARG A 222 15.00 7.47 -14.21
CA ARG A 222 15.59 8.00 -12.97
C ARG A 222 15.93 6.90 -11.95
N LYS A 223 15.00 5.97 -11.70
CA LYS A 223 15.26 4.82 -10.80
C LYS A 223 16.41 3.93 -11.29
N LEU A 224 16.58 3.84 -12.60
CA LEU A 224 17.67 3.08 -13.21
C LEU A 224 18.99 3.85 -13.33
N GLY A 225 19.03 5.14 -12.96
CA GLY A 225 20.22 5.98 -13.13
C GLY A 225 20.53 6.30 -14.60
N LEU A 226 19.51 6.30 -15.46
CA LEU A 226 19.61 6.61 -16.88
C LEU A 226 19.07 8.01 -17.17
N SER A 227 19.64 8.69 -18.17
CA SER A 227 19.05 9.91 -18.70
C SER A 227 17.81 9.60 -19.52
N PHE A 228 16.67 10.20 -19.14
CA PHE A 228 15.44 10.12 -19.91
C PHE A 228 15.63 10.59 -21.36
N PHE A 229 16.33 11.69 -21.58
CA PHE A 229 16.53 12.25 -22.92
C PHE A 229 17.40 11.34 -23.79
N GLU A 230 18.43 10.72 -23.21
CA GLU A 230 19.27 9.77 -23.94
C GLU A 230 18.50 8.50 -24.28
N TYR A 231 17.67 8.01 -23.36
CA TYR A 231 16.77 6.90 -23.61
C TYR A 231 15.80 7.20 -24.76
N VAL A 232 15.12 8.35 -24.74
CA VAL A 232 14.19 8.73 -25.81
C VAL A 232 14.92 8.91 -27.14
N ARG A 233 16.08 9.59 -27.15
CA ARG A 233 16.91 9.74 -28.35
C ARG A 233 17.30 8.38 -28.92
N ASP A 234 17.73 7.45 -28.07
CA ASP A 234 18.11 6.09 -28.48
C ASP A 234 16.95 5.36 -29.18
N ARG A 235 15.73 5.46 -28.63
CA ARG A 235 14.52 4.87 -29.22
C ARG A 235 14.13 5.52 -30.55
N ILE A 236 14.15 6.85 -30.62
CA ILE A 236 13.79 7.60 -31.84
C ILE A 236 14.81 7.33 -32.97
N THR A 237 16.10 7.33 -32.64
CA THR A 237 17.18 7.09 -33.61
C THR A 237 17.39 5.62 -33.94
N GLN A 238 16.70 4.72 -33.21
CA GLN A 238 16.83 3.26 -33.33
C GLN A 238 18.27 2.76 -33.18
N THR A 239 19.10 3.49 -32.45
CA THR A 239 20.51 3.11 -32.19
C THR A 239 20.59 1.90 -31.27
N ARG A 240 19.63 1.72 -30.36
CA ARG A 240 19.49 0.55 -29.47
C ARG A 240 20.73 0.28 -28.60
N ASN A 241 21.47 1.33 -28.23
CA ASN A 241 22.60 1.26 -27.32
C ASN A 241 22.16 1.05 -25.87
N ILE A 242 21.00 1.60 -25.49
CA ILE A 242 20.42 1.39 -24.15
C ILE A 242 19.45 0.20 -24.21
N PRO A 243 19.65 -0.89 -23.43
CA PRO A 243 18.70 -2.00 -23.40
C PRO A 243 17.27 -1.56 -23.05
N PRO A 244 16.23 -2.32 -23.43
CA PRO A 244 14.86 -2.06 -22.99
C PRO A 244 14.79 -1.90 -21.46
N LEU A 245 14.03 -0.92 -20.96
CA LEU A 245 13.97 -0.67 -19.51
C LEU A 245 13.53 -1.92 -18.74
N ALA A 246 12.61 -2.70 -19.31
CA ALA A 246 12.16 -3.98 -18.75
C ALA A 246 13.31 -4.97 -18.54
N THR A 247 14.23 -5.09 -19.50
CA THR A 247 15.43 -5.94 -19.39
C THR A 247 16.32 -5.47 -18.24
N ILE A 248 16.57 -4.16 -18.16
CA ILE A 248 17.42 -3.61 -17.08
C ILE A 248 16.77 -3.83 -15.70
N ILE A 249 15.43 -3.68 -15.60
CA ILE A 249 14.69 -3.97 -14.36
C ILE A 249 14.85 -5.44 -13.98
N TYR A 250 14.63 -6.35 -14.93
CA TYR A 250 14.75 -7.79 -14.71
C TYR A 250 16.16 -8.15 -14.22
N ASP A 251 17.19 -7.72 -14.96
CA ASP A 251 18.59 -8.01 -14.64
C ASP A 251 18.96 -7.49 -13.24
N ARG A 252 18.55 -6.27 -12.87
CA ARG A 252 18.83 -5.71 -11.53
C ARG A 252 18.05 -6.40 -10.42
N SER A 253 16.80 -6.78 -10.68
CA SER A 253 15.96 -7.47 -9.70
C SER A 253 16.51 -8.86 -9.36
N SER A 254 17.17 -9.53 -10.30
CA SER A 254 17.77 -10.85 -10.09
C SER A 254 18.94 -10.85 -9.09
N VAL A 255 19.56 -9.69 -8.85
CA VAL A 255 20.73 -9.55 -7.98
C VAL A 255 20.35 -9.17 -6.55
N ILE A 256 19.16 -8.60 -6.34
CA ILE A 256 18.71 -8.14 -5.02
C ILE A 256 17.71 -9.13 -4.46
N SER A 257 18.03 -9.73 -3.30
CA SER A 257 17.09 -10.57 -2.58
C SER A 257 16.09 -9.70 -1.81
N PHE A 258 14.90 -9.49 -2.38
CA PHE A 258 13.80 -8.72 -1.77
C PHE A 258 12.80 -9.59 -0.99
N GLY A 259 13.14 -10.84 -0.70
CA GLY A 259 12.23 -11.77 -0.02
C GLY A 259 12.93 -12.95 0.63
N TRP A 260 14.16 -12.77 1.12
CA TRP A 260 14.96 -13.84 1.71
C TRP A 260 14.30 -14.45 2.94
N SER A 261 13.51 -13.68 3.69
CA SER A 261 12.81 -14.18 4.88
C SER A 261 11.61 -15.08 4.54
N TRP A 262 11.12 -15.03 3.30
CA TRP A 262 9.97 -15.81 2.82
C TRP A 262 10.36 -17.13 2.15
N GLN A 263 11.65 -17.41 2.03
CA GLN A 263 12.19 -18.62 1.38
C GLN A 263 12.48 -19.75 2.38
N LEU A 264 12.15 -19.55 3.66
CA LEU A 264 12.42 -20.48 4.77
C LEU A 264 11.21 -21.35 5.11
#